data_AF-A0A3M1W7F8-F1
#
_entry.id   AF-A0A3M1W7F8-F1
#
_cell.length_a   1.000
_cell.length_b   1.000
_cell.length_c   1.000
_cell.angle_alpha   90.00
_cell.angle_beta   90.00
_cell.angle_gamma   90.00
#
_symmetry.space_group_name_H-M   'P 1'
#
loop_
_entity.id
_entity.type
_entity.pdbx_description
1 polymer ?
#
loop_
_entity_poly.entity_id
_entity_poly.type
_entity_poly.pdbx_seq_one_letter_code
_entity_poly.pdbx_strand_id
1 'polypeptide(L)'
;MHPTFGRKPWIVLAVLAVVASSWPAAQAIPAFARKYDLSCTACHSAWPTLNDYGRKFKENGYRLEPGTAAPDAMKKVDDNLFLEAGNFLTGRIKGYLYDKKDTSDRWKLEPGHEVELMLAGNAGNDFSFWVEAEAEDETDFNVALETVVGGWHPRQEVNIVGGTGSLFWADPYQTLADGGRRMTRDHKAPLDAGFVIGEKLRKGTPFVTLYGRKSGFFYSATIASGTKDPMGADEKDAAIRLAYDFPWFTIGGFYLDGSRGGDTFSYLWDSNGDGSINILDDVGSGNSATAVDYSRTGIDFQVEQGNLYIQGLYLKAKDDVYDPADDVISGDQSNAAYYIQGFYV
;
A
#
# COMPACT_ATOMS: atom_id res chain seq x y z
N MET A 1 37.74 55.16 -4.36
CA MET A 1 36.43 54.62 -3.93
C MET A 1 36.36 53.16 -4.36
N HIS A 2 36.51 52.21 -3.44
CA HIS A 2 36.36 50.78 -3.71
C HIS A 2 34.90 50.38 -3.51
N PRO A 3 34.23 49.68 -4.45
CA PRO A 3 32.91 49.14 -4.20
C PRO A 3 33.05 47.90 -3.32
N THR A 4 32.53 47.98 -2.09
CA THR A 4 32.36 46.83 -1.21
C THR A 4 31.16 46.03 -1.69
N PHE A 5 31.42 44.87 -2.32
CA PHE A 5 30.39 43.86 -2.54
C PHE A 5 29.94 43.32 -1.18
N GLY A 6 28.83 43.84 -0.67
CA GLY A 6 28.16 43.30 0.49
C GLY A 6 27.74 41.86 0.21
N ARG A 7 28.49 40.90 0.78
CA ARG A 7 28.13 39.48 0.81
C ARG A 7 26.82 39.39 1.59
N LYS A 8 25.68 39.35 0.89
CA LYS A 8 24.37 39.10 1.49
C LYS A 8 24.32 37.61 1.86
N PRO A 9 24.43 37.23 3.15
CA PRO A 9 24.43 35.82 3.56
C PRO A 9 23.11 35.14 3.17
N TRP A 10 22.04 35.93 3.03
CA TRP A 10 20.71 35.53 2.56
C TRP A 10 20.69 34.96 1.14
N ILE A 11 21.58 35.40 0.24
CA ILE A 11 21.64 34.84 -1.12
C ILE A 11 22.34 33.47 -1.10
N VAL A 12 23.37 33.31 -0.26
CA VAL A 12 24.02 32.00 -0.06
C VAL A 12 23.06 31.04 0.65
N LEU A 13 22.28 31.51 1.63
CA LEU A 13 21.25 30.71 2.30
C LEU A 13 20.08 30.37 1.37
N ALA A 14 19.64 31.29 0.51
CA ALA A 14 18.61 31.02 -0.49
C ALA A 14 19.10 30.04 -1.57
N VAL A 15 20.35 30.17 -2.03
CA VAL A 15 20.97 29.23 -2.96
C VAL A 15 21.21 27.86 -2.31
N LEU A 16 21.62 27.81 -1.04
CA LEU A 16 21.73 26.56 -0.27
C LEU A 16 20.34 25.92 -0.03
N ALA A 17 19.30 26.71 0.19
CA ALA A 17 17.92 26.21 0.33
C ALA A 17 17.34 25.72 -1.01
N VAL A 18 17.67 26.36 -2.14
CA VAL A 18 17.29 25.89 -3.48
C VAL A 18 18.08 24.64 -3.88
N VAL A 19 19.36 24.54 -3.50
CA VAL A 19 20.15 23.32 -3.71
C VAL A 19 19.68 22.18 -2.81
N ALA A 20 19.31 22.45 -1.56
CA ALA A 20 18.75 21.45 -0.64
C ALA A 20 17.33 20.99 -1.03
N SER A 21 16.53 21.82 -1.70
CA SER A 21 15.19 21.45 -2.22
C SER A 21 15.23 20.74 -3.58
N SER A 22 16.42 20.57 -4.15
CA SER A 22 16.63 19.80 -5.40
C SER A 22 17.09 18.36 -5.17
N TRP A 23 17.10 17.87 -3.92
CA TRP A 23 17.22 16.45 -3.66
C TRP A 23 15.86 15.77 -3.80
N PRO A 24 15.70 14.76 -4.67
CA PRO A 24 14.56 13.87 -4.55
C PRO A 24 14.61 13.29 -3.14
N ALA A 25 13.58 13.58 -2.35
CA ALA A 25 13.42 13.01 -1.01
C ALA A 25 13.60 11.49 -1.12
N ALA A 26 14.67 11.02 -0.50
CA ALA A 26 15.05 9.62 -0.42
C ALA A 26 14.23 8.97 0.67
N GLN A 27 13.54 7.85 0.40
CA GLN A 27 12.99 7.02 1.49
C GLN A 27 12.58 5.60 1.05
N ALA A 28 13.45 4.87 0.36
CA ALA A 28 13.36 3.40 0.41
C ALA A 28 13.55 3.00 1.86
N ILE A 29 13.05 1.85 2.31
CA ILE A 29 13.48 1.26 3.59
C ILE A 29 15.01 1.12 3.49
N PRO A 30 15.79 2.08 4.01
CA PRO A 30 17.22 2.10 3.74
C PRO A 30 17.87 1.01 4.59
N ALA A 31 17.11 0.43 5.52
CA ALA A 31 17.41 -0.76 6.27
C ALA A 31 17.79 -1.94 5.35
N PHE A 32 17.06 -2.21 4.26
CA PHE A 32 17.40 -3.31 3.35
C PHE A 32 18.65 -3.02 2.51
N ALA A 33 18.75 -1.82 1.96
CA ALA A 33 19.92 -1.38 1.20
C ALA A 33 21.20 -1.44 2.07
N ARG A 34 21.13 -0.98 3.33
CA ARG A 34 22.23 -1.07 4.30
C ARG A 34 22.56 -2.51 4.68
N LYS A 35 21.54 -3.35 4.83
CA LYS A 35 21.69 -4.76 5.23
C LYS A 35 22.48 -5.58 4.20
N TYR A 36 22.28 -5.31 2.91
CA TYR A 36 22.93 -6.06 1.83
C TYR A 36 24.05 -5.27 1.13
N ASP A 37 24.39 -4.08 1.63
CA ASP A 37 25.34 -3.14 1.00
C ASP A 37 25.01 -2.87 -0.48
N LEU A 38 23.73 -2.64 -0.78
CA LEU A 38 23.22 -2.38 -2.12
C LEU A 38 22.79 -0.91 -2.27
N SER A 39 22.96 -0.36 -3.47
CA SER A 39 22.35 0.93 -3.81
C SER A 39 20.83 0.80 -3.92
N CYS A 40 20.10 1.89 -3.71
CA CYS A 40 18.64 1.91 -3.90
C CYS A 40 18.23 1.49 -5.32
N THR A 41 19.05 1.81 -6.33
CA THR A 41 18.84 1.46 -7.74
C THR A 41 19.00 -0.03 -8.02
N ALA A 42 19.59 -0.81 -7.10
CA ALA A 42 19.61 -2.26 -7.22
C ALA A 42 18.20 -2.85 -7.19
N CYS A 43 17.31 -2.29 -6.34
CA CYS A 43 15.94 -2.78 -6.16
C CYS A 43 14.86 -1.94 -6.86
N HIS A 44 15.17 -0.70 -7.28
CA HIS A 44 14.18 0.25 -7.76
C HIS A 44 14.50 0.81 -9.15
N SER A 45 13.50 0.79 -10.04
CA SER A 45 13.55 1.45 -11.37
C SER A 45 13.38 2.97 -11.22
N ALA A 46 12.39 3.41 -10.42
CA ALA A 46 12.41 4.71 -9.77
C ALA A 46 11.89 4.53 -8.37
N TRP A 47 12.54 5.10 -7.38
CA TRP A 47 12.06 4.95 -6.02
C TRP A 47 10.59 5.45 -5.84
N PRO A 48 9.69 4.73 -5.14
CA PRO A 48 9.77 3.36 -4.57
C PRO A 48 9.31 2.21 -5.50
N THR A 49 9.11 2.45 -6.79
CA THR A 49 8.79 1.43 -7.80
C THR A 49 9.87 0.34 -7.86
N LEU A 50 9.47 -0.92 -7.65
CA LEU A 50 10.37 -2.08 -7.68
C LEU A 50 10.69 -2.53 -9.10
N ASN A 51 11.97 -2.80 -9.36
CA ASN A 51 12.42 -3.52 -10.55
C ASN A 51 12.34 -5.05 -10.32
N ASP A 52 12.70 -5.85 -11.33
CA ASP A 52 12.72 -7.32 -11.24
C ASP A 52 13.43 -7.87 -10.00
N TYR A 53 14.56 -7.25 -9.63
CA TYR A 53 15.35 -7.65 -8.48
C TYR A 53 14.64 -7.33 -7.17
N GLY A 54 14.09 -6.12 -7.04
CA GLY A 54 13.30 -5.70 -5.88
C GLY A 54 12.01 -6.51 -5.71
N ARG A 55 11.37 -6.91 -6.81
CA ARG A 55 10.17 -7.78 -6.79
C ARG A 55 10.51 -9.15 -6.22
N LYS A 56 11.57 -9.79 -6.70
CA LYS A 56 12.08 -11.07 -6.16
C LYS A 56 12.47 -10.93 -4.69
N PHE A 57 13.12 -9.83 -4.31
CA PHE A 57 13.47 -9.56 -2.93
C PHE A 57 12.26 -9.51 -1.99
N LYS A 58 11.18 -8.81 -2.41
CA LYS A 58 9.91 -8.77 -1.68
C LYS A 58 9.27 -10.17 -1.60
N GLU A 59 9.21 -10.89 -2.71
CA GLU A 59 8.64 -12.25 -2.80
C GLU A 59 9.39 -13.27 -1.93
N ASN A 60 10.67 -13.07 -1.67
CA ASN A 60 11.50 -13.94 -0.82
C ASN A 60 11.42 -13.55 0.68
N GLY A 61 10.51 -12.64 1.05
CA GLY A 61 10.37 -12.17 2.42
C GLY A 61 11.54 -11.29 2.87
N TYR A 62 11.97 -10.36 2.00
CA TYR A 62 13.07 -9.42 2.21
C TYR A 62 14.45 -10.08 2.27
N ARG A 63 14.68 -11.03 1.35
CA ARG A 63 15.93 -11.79 1.17
C ARG A 63 16.37 -11.82 -0.29
N LEU A 64 17.67 -11.94 -0.53
CA LEU A 64 18.19 -12.07 -1.91
C LEU A 64 17.80 -13.41 -2.54
N GLU A 65 17.93 -14.50 -1.79
CA GLU A 65 17.61 -15.86 -2.24
C GLU A 65 16.71 -16.57 -1.19
N PRO A 66 15.75 -17.41 -1.62
CA PRO A 66 14.94 -18.20 -0.69
C PRO A 66 15.80 -19.10 0.21
N GLY A 67 15.43 -19.23 1.49
CA GLY A 67 16.13 -20.08 2.45
C GLY A 67 17.56 -19.63 2.80
N THR A 68 18.00 -18.46 2.35
CA THR A 68 19.30 -17.89 2.74
C THR A 68 19.15 -16.93 3.91
N ALA A 69 20.02 -17.06 4.90
CA ALA A 69 20.22 -15.99 5.88
C ALA A 69 20.92 -14.80 5.20
N ALA A 70 20.61 -13.58 5.65
CA ALA A 70 21.31 -12.39 5.18
C ALA A 70 22.83 -12.46 5.45
N PRO A 71 23.67 -11.84 4.60
CA PRO A 71 25.12 -11.94 4.68
C PRO A 71 25.69 -11.42 6.01
N ASP A 72 24.96 -10.57 6.73
CA ASP A 72 25.27 -10.14 8.10
C ASP A 72 24.06 -10.31 9.07
N ALA A 73 24.32 -10.99 10.19
CA ALA A 73 23.67 -10.83 11.50
C ALA A 73 22.24 -11.36 11.74
N MET A 74 22.10 -12.68 11.93
CA MET A 74 21.11 -13.21 12.88
C MET A 74 21.69 -13.12 14.30
N LYS A 75 21.14 -12.25 15.15
CA LYS A 75 21.46 -12.24 16.58
C LYS A 75 20.50 -13.18 17.29
N LYS A 76 21.08 -14.12 18.04
CA LYS A 76 20.31 -14.95 18.96
C LYS A 76 19.69 -14.04 20.01
N VAL A 77 18.36 -13.95 20.00
CA VAL A 77 17.58 -13.23 21.02
C VAL A 77 17.21 -14.18 22.15
N ASP A 78 16.90 -15.43 21.80
CA ASP A 78 16.64 -16.54 22.71
C ASP A 78 17.03 -17.89 22.05
N ASP A 79 16.97 -19.01 22.78
CA ASP A 79 17.27 -20.37 22.30
C ASP A 79 16.48 -20.76 21.04
N ASN A 80 15.27 -20.20 20.87
CA ASN A 80 14.39 -20.47 19.74
C ASN A 80 14.08 -19.24 18.88
N LEU A 81 14.62 -18.05 19.21
CA LEU A 81 14.32 -16.80 18.50
C LEU A 81 15.61 -16.13 18.03
N PHE A 82 15.71 -16.01 16.71
CA PHE A 82 16.80 -15.28 16.07
C PHE A 82 16.19 -14.10 15.31
N LEU A 83 16.57 -12.90 15.70
CA LEU A 83 16.20 -11.68 15.01
C LEU A 83 17.43 -11.08 14.34
N GLU A 84 17.22 -10.37 13.24
CA GLU A 84 18.31 -9.67 12.59
C GLU A 84 18.82 -8.51 13.46
N ALA A 85 20.14 -8.41 13.64
CA ALA A 85 20.73 -7.34 14.44
C ALA A 85 20.97 -6.09 13.59
N GLY A 86 20.23 -5.02 13.93
CA GLY A 86 20.37 -3.70 13.33
C GLY A 86 19.81 -3.63 11.92
N ASN A 87 19.19 -2.51 11.55
CA ASN A 87 18.57 -2.27 10.24
C ASN A 87 17.19 -2.89 9.97
N PHE A 88 16.28 -2.88 10.95
CA PHE A 88 14.85 -3.16 10.71
C PHE A 88 13.96 -1.92 10.82
N LEU A 89 14.39 -0.87 11.54
CA LEU A 89 13.61 0.35 11.77
C LEU A 89 13.90 1.42 10.70
N THR A 90 12.84 2.03 10.19
CA THR A 90 12.84 3.19 9.30
C THR A 90 11.84 4.22 9.81
N GLY A 91 12.20 5.50 9.73
CA GLY A 91 11.28 6.62 9.95
C GLY A 91 11.12 7.43 8.67
N ARG A 92 9.88 7.82 8.36
CA ARG A 92 9.53 8.65 7.22
C ARG A 92 8.74 9.86 7.68
N ILE A 93 9.03 11.01 7.06
CA ILE A 93 8.27 12.25 7.25
C ILE A 93 7.86 12.70 5.86
N LYS A 94 6.58 12.93 5.68
CA LYS A 94 6.00 13.40 4.42
C LYS A 94 5.39 14.76 4.68
N GLY A 95 5.63 15.69 3.77
CA GLY A 95 5.12 17.05 3.86
C GLY A 95 4.92 17.64 2.47
N TYR A 96 3.96 18.54 2.35
CA TYR A 96 3.66 19.27 1.14
C TYR A 96 4.07 20.73 1.33
N LEU A 97 5.16 21.12 0.66
CA LEU A 97 5.64 22.50 0.68
C LEU A 97 4.70 23.47 -0.07
N TYR A 98 3.82 22.93 -0.90
CA TYR A 98 2.81 23.68 -1.62
C TYR A 98 1.58 22.79 -1.82
N ASP A 99 0.45 23.23 -1.28
CA ASP A 99 -0.84 22.60 -1.52
C ASP A 99 -1.93 23.64 -1.84
N LYS A 100 -2.75 23.30 -2.84
CA LYS A 100 -3.99 23.98 -3.18
C LYS A 100 -5.12 22.95 -3.12
N LYS A 101 -5.59 22.64 -1.90
CA LYS A 101 -6.60 21.59 -1.63
C LYS A 101 -8.02 21.94 -2.14
N ASP A 102 -8.25 23.16 -2.65
CA ASP A 102 -9.59 23.62 -3.08
C ASP A 102 -9.54 24.62 -4.25
N THR A 103 -10.72 24.96 -4.82
CA THR A 103 -10.92 26.14 -5.68
C THR A 103 -10.58 27.47 -5.00
N SER A 104 -10.22 27.47 -3.72
CA SER A 104 -9.76 28.66 -2.99
C SER A 104 -8.34 29.05 -3.40
N ASP A 105 -8.10 30.34 -3.65
CA ASP A 105 -6.78 30.88 -4.04
C ASP A 105 -5.78 30.99 -2.89
N ARG A 106 -5.98 30.26 -1.78
CA ARG A 106 -5.12 30.32 -0.60
C ARG A 106 -4.10 29.18 -0.62
N TRP A 107 -2.83 29.55 -0.55
CA TRP A 107 -1.70 28.63 -0.42
C TRP A 107 -1.71 27.99 0.98
N LYS A 108 -1.58 26.66 1.04
CA LYS A 108 -1.31 25.89 2.26
C LYS A 108 0.13 25.36 2.23
N LEU A 109 0.81 25.47 3.38
CA LEU A 109 2.15 24.97 3.63
C LEU A 109 2.07 23.95 4.77
N GLU A 110 2.28 22.67 4.47
CA GLU A 110 2.14 21.56 5.41
C GLU A 110 3.45 20.75 5.43
N PRO A 111 4.53 21.27 6.04
CA PRO A 111 5.86 20.66 5.96
C PRO A 111 5.98 19.33 6.71
N GLY A 112 5.01 18.99 7.56
CA GLY A 112 4.84 17.69 8.21
C GLY A 112 3.37 17.32 8.17
N HIS A 113 2.99 16.55 7.17
CA HIS A 113 1.64 16.05 6.94
C HIS A 113 1.47 14.64 7.51
N GLU A 114 2.54 13.84 7.53
CA GLU A 114 2.51 12.45 7.98
C GLU A 114 3.90 12.05 8.50
N VAL A 115 3.91 11.27 9.59
CA VAL A 115 5.10 10.65 10.18
C VAL A 115 4.84 9.14 10.27
N GLU A 116 5.68 8.35 9.62
CA GLU A 116 5.58 6.89 9.62
C GLU A 116 6.81 6.28 10.30
N LEU A 117 6.60 5.23 11.08
CA LEU A 117 7.63 4.34 11.62
C LEU A 117 7.38 2.94 11.08
N MET A 118 8.36 2.40 10.38
CA MET A 118 8.27 1.10 9.74
C MET A 118 9.33 0.16 10.32
N LEU A 119 8.92 -1.03 10.73
CA LEU A 119 9.78 -2.13 11.11
C LEU A 119 9.60 -3.29 10.13
N ALA A 120 10.63 -3.60 9.35
CA ALA A 120 10.54 -4.68 8.38
C ALA A 120 11.84 -5.47 8.28
N GLY A 121 11.71 -6.76 8.01
CA GLY A 121 12.85 -7.67 7.90
C GLY A 121 12.43 -9.12 7.97
N ASN A 122 13.38 -9.95 8.37
CA ASN A 122 13.14 -11.38 8.48
C ASN A 122 13.64 -11.99 9.78
N ALA A 123 13.07 -13.14 10.11
CA ALA A 123 13.42 -13.97 11.26
C ALA A 123 13.66 -15.40 10.77
N GLY A 124 14.77 -16.02 11.20
CA GLY A 124 15.13 -17.32 10.67
C GLY A 124 15.38 -17.32 9.15
N ASN A 125 15.32 -18.52 8.56
CA ASN A 125 15.56 -18.72 7.13
C ASN A 125 14.33 -18.43 6.28
N ASP A 126 13.13 -18.57 6.86
CA ASP A 126 11.90 -18.56 6.07
C ASP A 126 10.87 -17.52 6.54
N PHE A 127 11.01 -16.86 7.70
CA PHE A 127 9.96 -15.94 8.17
C PHE A 127 10.26 -14.47 7.85
N SER A 128 9.23 -13.67 7.56
CA SER A 128 9.34 -12.21 7.40
C SER A 128 8.36 -11.48 8.30
N PHE A 129 8.62 -10.21 8.56
CA PHE A 129 7.68 -9.30 9.22
C PHE A 129 7.72 -7.90 8.57
N TRP A 130 6.59 -7.21 8.66
CA TRP A 130 6.42 -5.79 8.36
C TRP A 130 5.44 -5.20 9.35
N VAL A 131 5.79 -4.09 9.96
CA VAL A 131 4.95 -3.33 10.88
C VAL A 131 5.08 -1.87 10.52
N GLU A 132 3.97 -1.17 10.43
CA GLU A 132 3.89 0.24 10.08
C GLU A 132 2.99 0.94 11.11
N ALA A 133 3.55 1.96 11.72
CA ALA A 133 2.83 2.89 12.59
C ALA A 133 2.86 4.27 11.94
N GLU A 134 1.72 4.89 11.78
CA GLU A 134 1.58 6.22 11.17
C GLU A 134 0.96 7.21 12.17
N ALA A 135 1.29 8.48 11.99
CA ALA A 135 0.66 9.62 12.64
C ALA A 135 0.49 10.71 11.59
N GLU A 136 -0.75 11.09 11.29
CA GLU A 136 -1.12 12.02 10.21
C GLU A 136 -1.79 13.28 10.77
N ASP A 137 -1.69 14.40 10.04
CA ASP A 137 -2.40 15.64 10.39
C ASP A 137 -3.92 15.46 10.38
N GLU A 138 -4.44 14.63 9.47
CA GLU A 138 -5.85 14.24 9.40
C GLU A 138 -6.37 13.52 10.67
N THR A 139 -5.49 12.98 11.50
CA THR A 139 -5.84 12.24 12.73
C THR A 139 -5.33 12.93 14.00
N ASP A 140 -5.03 14.23 13.94
CA ASP A 140 -4.39 15.00 15.02
C ASP A 140 -3.05 14.37 15.48
N PHE A 141 -2.34 13.70 14.58
CA PHE A 141 -1.12 12.94 14.84
C PHE A 141 -1.26 11.83 15.90
N ASN A 142 -2.46 11.25 16.04
CA ASN A 142 -2.62 10.03 16.83
C ASN A 142 -1.87 8.87 16.16
N VAL A 143 -1.11 8.11 16.94
CA VAL A 143 -0.36 6.96 16.42
C VAL A 143 -1.32 5.80 16.17
N ALA A 144 -1.42 5.38 14.91
CA ALA A 144 -2.17 4.21 14.48
C ALA A 144 -1.23 3.12 13.95
N LEU A 145 -1.52 1.84 14.25
CA LEU A 145 -0.90 0.71 13.57
C LEU A 145 -1.69 0.44 12.29
N GLU A 146 -1.15 0.88 11.16
CA GLU A 146 -1.85 0.79 9.87
C GLU A 146 -1.62 -0.58 9.20
N THR A 147 -0.39 -1.08 9.26
CA THR A 147 -0.01 -2.36 8.63
C THR A 147 0.76 -3.26 9.59
N VAL A 148 0.36 -4.52 9.72
CA VAL A 148 1.09 -5.57 10.46
C VAL A 148 1.00 -6.86 9.67
N VAL A 149 2.11 -7.31 9.08
CA VAL A 149 2.14 -8.50 8.23
C VAL A 149 3.30 -9.42 8.62
N GLY A 150 2.99 -10.69 8.80
CA GLY A 150 3.96 -11.78 8.92
C GLY A 150 3.94 -12.67 7.68
N GLY A 151 5.03 -13.38 7.43
CA GLY A 151 5.06 -14.36 6.34
C GLY A 151 6.01 -15.52 6.56
N TRP A 152 5.74 -16.62 5.86
CA TRP A 152 6.56 -17.82 5.77
C TRP A 152 6.87 -18.10 4.29
N HIS A 153 8.16 -18.17 3.97
CA HIS A 153 8.70 -18.10 2.61
C HIS A 153 9.73 -19.22 2.34
N PRO A 154 9.31 -20.50 2.34
CA PRO A 154 10.23 -21.62 2.23
C PRO A 154 10.87 -21.75 0.84
N ARG A 155 10.22 -21.21 -0.21
CA ARG A 155 10.70 -21.25 -1.61
C ARG A 155 9.89 -20.30 -2.50
N GLN A 156 10.49 -19.88 -3.62
CA GLN A 156 9.87 -18.93 -4.54
C GLN A 156 8.47 -19.34 -5.05
N GLU A 157 8.22 -20.64 -5.22
CA GLU A 157 6.95 -21.13 -5.76
C GLU A 157 5.81 -21.17 -4.74
N VAL A 158 6.08 -21.18 -3.43
CA VAL A 158 5.03 -21.35 -2.43
C VAL A 158 5.41 -20.61 -1.16
N ASN A 159 4.68 -19.54 -0.88
CA ASN A 159 4.85 -18.68 0.28
C ASN A 159 3.47 -18.32 0.85
N ILE A 160 3.42 -18.00 2.14
CA ILE A 160 2.20 -17.55 2.83
C ILE A 160 2.52 -16.24 3.55
N VAL A 161 1.67 -15.23 3.38
CA VAL A 161 1.69 -13.99 4.17
C VAL A 161 0.32 -13.72 4.77
N GLY A 162 0.27 -13.05 5.89
CA GLY A 162 -1.00 -12.65 6.50
C GLY A 162 -0.81 -11.66 7.64
N GLY A 163 -1.91 -11.05 8.04
CA GLY A 163 -1.95 -9.97 9.02
C GLY A 163 -2.97 -8.92 8.61
N THR A 164 -2.75 -7.66 8.96
CA THR A 164 -3.62 -6.53 8.60
C THR A 164 -2.89 -5.62 7.62
N GLY A 165 -3.55 -5.28 6.51
CA GLY A 165 -3.01 -4.39 5.48
C GLY A 165 -3.74 -4.55 4.16
N SER A 166 -3.10 -4.17 3.05
CA SER A 166 -3.69 -4.36 1.72
C SER A 166 -3.98 -5.83 1.40
N LEU A 167 -5.17 -6.13 0.87
CA LEU A 167 -5.51 -7.49 0.41
C LEU A 167 -4.62 -8.01 -0.75
N PHE A 168 -3.91 -7.10 -1.42
CA PHE A 168 -2.93 -7.41 -2.47
C PHE A 168 -1.49 -7.26 -1.96
N TRP A 169 -1.26 -7.42 -0.65
CA TRP A 169 0.07 -7.26 -0.05
C TRP A 169 1.18 -8.05 -0.77
N ALA A 170 0.88 -9.29 -1.16
CA ALA A 170 1.83 -10.16 -1.87
C ALA A 170 2.17 -9.67 -3.28
N ASP A 171 1.33 -8.83 -3.90
CA ASP A 171 1.57 -8.31 -5.25
C ASP A 171 2.87 -7.46 -5.28
N PRO A 172 3.86 -7.85 -6.08
CA PRO A 172 5.15 -7.18 -6.10
C PRO A 172 5.19 -6.01 -7.10
N TYR A 173 4.17 -5.85 -7.94
CA TYR A 173 4.16 -4.90 -9.04
C TYR A 173 3.72 -3.50 -8.59
N GLN A 174 3.04 -3.38 -7.45
CA GLN A 174 2.59 -2.08 -6.91
C GLN A 174 1.56 -1.37 -7.81
N THR A 175 0.98 -2.06 -8.78
CA THR A 175 -0.16 -1.57 -9.59
C THR A 175 -1.44 -1.52 -8.78
N LEU A 176 -1.59 -2.48 -7.85
CA LEU A 176 -2.72 -2.65 -6.91
C LEU A 176 -2.42 -2.17 -5.49
N ALA A 177 -1.21 -1.67 -5.24
CA ALA A 177 -0.84 -1.05 -3.98
C ALA A 177 -1.19 0.44 -4.02
N ASP A 178 -1.82 0.96 -2.95
CA ASP A 178 -2.00 2.41 -2.78
C ASP A 178 -0.69 3.08 -2.37
N GLY A 179 0.10 2.37 -1.54
CA GLY A 179 1.51 2.64 -1.32
C GLY A 179 2.34 2.49 -2.60
N GLY A 180 3.51 3.12 -2.62
CA GLY A 180 4.42 3.13 -3.77
C GLY A 180 4.44 4.47 -4.50
N ARG A 181 4.97 4.48 -5.74
CA ARG A 181 5.14 5.73 -6.50
C ARG A 181 3.80 6.21 -7.04
N ARG A 182 3.40 7.42 -6.65
CA ARG A 182 2.26 8.17 -7.21
C ARG A 182 2.80 9.44 -7.88
N MET A 183 2.25 9.77 -9.05
CA MET A 183 2.64 11.01 -9.77
C MET A 183 1.91 12.25 -9.23
N THR A 184 0.77 12.04 -8.58
CA THR A 184 -0.06 13.07 -7.95
C THR A 184 -0.16 12.79 -6.46
N ARG A 185 -0.60 13.79 -5.70
CA ARG A 185 -1.01 13.57 -4.30
C ARG A 185 -2.17 12.57 -4.22
N ASP A 186 -3.09 12.65 -5.17
CA ASP A 186 -4.29 11.82 -5.19
C ASP A 186 -3.96 10.33 -5.31
N HIS A 187 -4.85 9.51 -4.77
CA HIS A 187 -4.78 8.06 -4.86
C HIS A 187 -5.06 7.57 -6.29
N LYS A 188 -4.61 6.36 -6.61
CA LYS A 188 -4.91 5.73 -7.90
C LYS A 188 -6.43 5.53 -8.00
N ALA A 189 -7.07 6.14 -8.98
CA ALA A 189 -8.54 6.17 -9.08
C ALA A 189 -9.21 4.78 -8.92
N PRO A 190 -8.73 3.68 -9.53
CA PRO A 190 -9.32 2.35 -9.32
C PRO A 190 -9.29 1.85 -7.87
N LEU A 191 -8.31 2.29 -7.07
CA LEU A 191 -8.14 1.84 -5.70
C LEU A 191 -8.94 2.68 -4.69
N ASP A 192 -9.28 3.93 -5.04
CA ASP A 192 -9.99 4.89 -4.18
C ASP A 192 -11.46 5.09 -4.55
N ALA A 193 -11.90 4.64 -5.73
CA ALA A 193 -13.24 4.93 -6.26
C ALA A 193 -14.39 4.53 -5.33
N GLY A 194 -14.27 3.43 -4.56
CA GLY A 194 -15.32 2.92 -3.64
C GLY A 194 -16.57 2.37 -4.35
N PHE A 195 -16.93 2.94 -5.50
CA PHE A 195 -18.11 2.66 -6.30
C PHE A 195 -19.39 2.77 -5.48
N VAL A 196 -20.39 1.92 -5.71
CA VAL A 196 -21.73 2.09 -5.11
C VAL A 196 -21.71 1.77 -3.62
N ILE A 197 -20.96 0.75 -3.23
CA ILE A 197 -20.92 0.26 -1.85
C ILE A 197 -19.88 0.95 -0.96
N GLY A 198 -19.09 1.88 -1.52
CA GLY A 198 -18.06 2.62 -0.80
C GLY A 198 -16.82 1.81 -0.41
N GLU A 199 -16.70 0.55 -0.84
CA GLU A 199 -15.55 -0.32 -0.54
C GLU A 199 -14.34 0.03 -1.43
N LYS A 200 -13.34 0.64 -0.80
CA LYS A 200 -12.10 1.07 -1.45
C LYS A 200 -11.04 -0.02 -1.36
N LEU A 201 -10.46 -0.43 -2.49
CA LEU A 201 -9.40 -1.46 -2.53
C LEU A 201 -8.11 -1.07 -1.82
N ARG A 202 -7.88 0.23 -1.62
CA ARG A 202 -6.72 0.71 -0.87
C ARG A 202 -6.82 0.53 0.64
N LYS A 203 -8.02 0.30 1.18
CA LYS A 203 -8.19 0.22 2.63
C LYS A 203 -7.68 -1.12 3.15
N GLY A 204 -6.99 -1.07 4.30
CA GLY A 204 -6.46 -2.25 4.96
C GLY A 204 -7.56 -3.15 5.52
N THR A 205 -7.28 -4.45 5.56
CA THR A 205 -8.15 -5.50 6.10
C THR A 205 -7.28 -6.63 6.66
N PRO A 206 -7.74 -7.39 7.66
CA PRO A 206 -7.15 -8.67 7.99
C PRO A 206 -7.19 -9.63 6.80
N PHE A 207 -6.06 -10.23 6.44
CA PHE A 207 -5.94 -11.12 5.29
C PHE A 207 -4.96 -12.27 5.52
N VAL A 208 -5.12 -13.32 4.70
CA VAL A 208 -4.12 -14.36 4.48
C VAL A 208 -4.01 -14.60 2.97
N THR A 209 -2.79 -14.63 2.45
CA THR A 209 -2.48 -14.85 1.04
C THR A 209 -1.50 -16.01 0.87
N LEU A 210 -1.89 -16.98 0.04
CA LEU A 210 -0.97 -17.94 -0.57
C LEU A 210 -0.46 -17.35 -1.88
N TYR A 211 0.85 -17.37 -2.12
CA TYR A 211 1.41 -16.85 -3.36
C TYR A 211 2.69 -17.55 -3.79
N GLY A 212 3.11 -17.31 -5.03
CA GLY A 212 4.38 -17.79 -5.53
C GLY A 212 4.65 -17.35 -6.96
N ARG A 213 5.86 -17.68 -7.43
CA ARG A 213 6.28 -17.43 -8.80
C ARG A 213 6.97 -18.65 -9.39
N LYS A 214 6.68 -18.94 -10.66
CA LYS A 214 7.38 -19.96 -11.44
C LYS A 214 7.51 -19.54 -12.90
N SER A 215 8.73 -19.57 -13.44
CA SER A 215 9.01 -19.31 -14.85
C SER A 215 8.40 -17.99 -15.39
N GLY A 216 8.51 -16.92 -14.61
CA GLY A 216 7.97 -15.59 -14.96
C GLY A 216 6.48 -15.40 -14.64
N PHE A 217 5.77 -16.47 -14.23
CA PHE A 217 4.37 -16.42 -13.84
C PHE A 217 4.23 -16.25 -12.33
N PHE A 218 3.64 -15.14 -11.90
CA PHE A 218 3.26 -14.87 -10.51
C PHE A 218 1.79 -15.19 -10.29
N TYR A 219 1.47 -15.76 -9.14
CA TYR A 219 0.11 -16.00 -8.70
C TYR A 219 -0.05 -15.71 -7.22
N SER A 220 -1.23 -15.22 -6.84
CA SER A 220 -1.66 -15.20 -5.44
C SER A 220 -3.15 -15.46 -5.30
N ALA A 221 -3.53 -16.05 -4.17
CA ALA A 221 -4.90 -16.23 -3.72
C ALA A 221 -5.02 -15.71 -2.29
N THR A 222 -5.90 -14.74 -2.07
CA THR A 222 -6.12 -14.07 -0.79
C THR A 222 -7.52 -14.38 -0.28
N ILE A 223 -7.64 -14.61 1.03
CA ILE A 223 -8.90 -14.48 1.77
C ILE A 223 -8.71 -13.36 2.79
N ALA A 224 -9.68 -12.46 2.90
CA ALA A 224 -9.68 -11.35 3.84
C ALA A 224 -11.05 -11.19 4.51
N SER A 225 -11.09 -10.53 5.67
CA SER A 225 -12.35 -10.30 6.41
C SER A 225 -13.10 -9.04 5.96
N GLY A 226 -12.58 -8.29 4.98
CA GLY A 226 -13.16 -7.00 4.59
C GLY A 226 -12.72 -5.85 5.50
N THR A 227 -13.02 -4.61 5.09
CA THR A 227 -12.47 -3.40 5.72
C THR A 227 -13.17 -3.02 7.03
N LYS A 228 -14.28 -3.71 7.38
CA LYS A 228 -15.18 -3.35 8.47
C LYS A 228 -15.42 -4.46 9.51
N ASP A 229 -14.91 -5.68 9.28
CA ASP A 229 -14.96 -6.77 10.24
C ASP A 229 -13.54 -7.18 10.71
N PRO A 230 -13.02 -6.56 11.78
CA PRO A 230 -11.70 -6.91 12.32
C PRO A 230 -11.67 -8.28 13.03
N MET A 231 -12.83 -8.90 13.30
CA MET A 231 -12.95 -10.18 14.02
C MET A 231 -13.24 -11.36 13.08
N GLY A 232 -13.59 -11.11 11.81
CA GLY A 232 -13.70 -12.09 10.73
C GLY A 232 -14.85 -13.09 10.91
N ALA A 233 -15.94 -12.64 11.52
CA ALA A 233 -17.10 -13.47 11.85
C ALA A 233 -17.96 -13.76 10.61
N ASP A 234 -18.21 -12.76 9.75
CA ASP A 234 -19.31 -12.85 8.79
C ASP A 234 -18.95 -12.43 7.35
N GLU A 235 -18.02 -11.47 7.16
CA GLU A 235 -17.65 -10.97 5.83
C GLU A 235 -16.37 -11.63 5.30
N LYS A 236 -16.39 -12.11 4.04
CA LYS A 236 -15.21 -12.69 3.39
C LYS A 236 -15.00 -12.13 2.00
N ASP A 237 -13.87 -11.46 1.83
CA ASP A 237 -13.32 -11.11 0.54
C ASP A 237 -12.40 -12.24 0.05
N ALA A 238 -12.53 -12.62 -1.22
CA ALA A 238 -11.66 -13.59 -1.87
C ALA A 238 -11.08 -12.99 -3.15
N ALA A 239 -9.74 -12.97 -3.26
CA ALA A 239 -9.06 -12.41 -4.42
C ALA A 239 -8.09 -13.40 -5.05
N ILE A 240 -8.01 -13.38 -6.39
CA ILE A 240 -6.99 -14.07 -7.17
C ILE A 240 -6.27 -13.03 -8.03
N ARG A 241 -4.94 -13.13 -8.08
CA ARG A 241 -4.06 -12.29 -8.89
C ARG A 241 -3.13 -13.17 -9.72
N LEU A 242 -3.05 -12.92 -11.02
CA LEU A 242 -2.15 -13.62 -11.94
C LEU A 242 -1.39 -12.62 -12.81
N ALA A 243 -0.05 -12.71 -12.85
CA ALA A 243 0.78 -11.85 -13.69
C ALA A 243 1.85 -12.66 -14.42
N TYR A 244 2.28 -12.17 -15.58
CA TYR A 244 3.36 -12.77 -16.35
C TYR A 244 4.36 -11.72 -16.81
N ASP A 245 5.63 -11.99 -16.55
CA ASP A 245 6.75 -11.14 -16.92
C ASP A 245 7.37 -11.56 -18.25
N PHE A 246 7.34 -10.64 -19.21
CA PHE A 246 8.17 -10.63 -20.42
C PHE A 246 9.40 -9.73 -20.18
N PRO A 247 10.47 -9.82 -21.00
CA PRO A 247 11.72 -9.11 -20.75
C PRO A 247 11.66 -7.58 -20.57
N TRP A 248 10.62 -6.91 -21.07
CA TRP A 248 10.44 -5.45 -20.98
C TRP A 248 9.00 -5.06 -20.63
N PHE A 249 8.15 -6.05 -20.34
CA PHE A 249 6.71 -5.87 -20.20
C PHE A 249 6.13 -6.89 -19.24
N THR A 250 5.26 -6.44 -18.35
CA THR A 250 4.45 -7.31 -17.52
C THR A 250 2.99 -7.07 -17.86
N ILE A 251 2.22 -8.15 -17.91
CA ILE A 251 0.76 -8.09 -17.94
C ILE A 251 0.20 -8.90 -16.79
N GLY A 252 -0.90 -8.42 -16.24
CA GLY A 252 -1.60 -9.14 -15.21
C GLY A 252 -3.10 -8.89 -15.22
N GLY A 253 -3.78 -9.72 -14.43
CA GLY A 253 -5.16 -9.50 -14.07
C GLY A 253 -5.43 -9.96 -12.65
N PHE A 254 -6.57 -9.52 -12.14
CA PHE A 254 -7.09 -9.97 -10.86
C PHE A 254 -8.61 -10.06 -10.89
N TYR A 255 -9.13 -10.88 -9.99
CA TYR A 255 -10.54 -10.96 -9.64
C TYR A 255 -10.65 -10.88 -8.13
N LEU A 256 -11.60 -10.12 -7.63
CA LEU A 256 -12.01 -10.03 -6.25
C LEU A 256 -13.52 -10.20 -6.19
N ASP A 257 -13.96 -11.01 -5.24
CA ASP A 257 -15.35 -11.23 -4.85
C ASP A 257 -15.47 -10.91 -3.37
N GLY A 258 -16.55 -10.27 -2.96
CA GLY A 258 -16.80 -9.96 -1.57
C GLY A 258 -18.26 -9.67 -1.30
N SER A 259 -18.60 -9.68 -0.01
CA SER A 259 -19.95 -9.39 0.48
C SER A 259 -19.86 -8.50 1.71
N ARG A 260 -20.88 -7.66 1.93
CA ARG A 260 -20.99 -6.76 3.08
C ARG A 260 -22.38 -6.86 3.70
N GLY A 261 -22.48 -6.97 5.02
CA GLY A 261 -23.75 -6.93 5.76
C GLY A 261 -24.27 -8.30 6.22
N GLY A 262 -24.92 -8.27 7.40
CA GLY A 262 -25.54 -9.41 8.10
C GLY A 262 -26.02 -8.99 9.50
N ASP A 263 -25.18 -8.25 10.24
CA ASP A 263 -25.53 -7.64 11.53
C ASP A 263 -25.16 -6.14 11.49
N THR A 264 -26.17 -5.26 11.53
CA THR A 264 -26.06 -3.78 11.52
C THR A 264 -25.39 -3.11 10.31
N PHE A 265 -26.14 -2.96 9.21
CA PHE A 265 -25.88 -1.95 8.19
C PHE A 265 -26.21 -0.53 8.72
N SER A 266 -25.61 -0.14 9.84
CA SER A 266 -25.70 1.21 10.43
C SER A 266 -24.47 2.03 10.04
N TYR A 267 -24.22 2.17 8.74
CA TYR A 267 -23.25 3.16 8.22
C TYR A 267 -23.82 3.82 6.95
N LEU A 268 -25.11 4.14 6.98
CA LEU A 268 -25.65 5.13 6.05
C LEU A 268 -25.22 6.53 6.55
N TRP A 269 -24.23 7.08 5.84
CA TRP A 269 -24.01 8.51 5.66
C TRP A 269 -23.47 9.31 6.87
N ASP A 270 -22.15 9.49 6.92
CA ASP A 270 -21.55 10.63 7.63
C ASP A 270 -21.99 11.93 6.92
N SER A 271 -23.04 12.57 7.43
CA SER A 271 -23.51 13.87 6.95
C SER A 271 -22.78 15.06 7.58
N ASN A 272 -21.85 14.84 8.51
CA ASN A 272 -21.33 15.95 9.34
C ASN A 272 -19.84 16.24 9.12
N GLY A 273 -19.06 15.33 8.54
CA GLY A 273 -17.68 15.61 8.16
C GLY A 273 -16.79 16.07 9.32
N ASP A 274 -17.14 15.66 10.55
CA ASP A 274 -16.45 16.05 11.79
C ASP A 274 -15.61 14.91 12.39
N GLY A 275 -15.56 13.76 11.73
CA GLY A 275 -14.74 12.62 12.14
C GLY A 275 -15.21 11.93 13.43
N SER A 276 -16.43 12.22 13.92
CA SER A 276 -16.96 11.54 15.10
C SER A 276 -17.54 10.15 14.78
N ILE A 277 -16.99 9.10 15.41
CA ILE A 277 -17.58 7.76 15.41
C ILE A 277 -18.69 7.74 16.46
N ASN A 278 -19.94 7.84 16.03
CA ASN A 278 -21.06 7.44 16.88
C ASN A 278 -21.21 5.92 16.77
N ILE A 279 -20.64 5.20 17.74
CA ILE A 279 -21.03 3.80 17.96
C ILE A 279 -22.45 3.86 18.53
N LEU A 280 -23.44 3.61 17.67
CA LEU A 280 -24.76 3.23 18.15
C LEU A 280 -24.63 1.83 18.72
N ASP A 281 -24.30 1.76 20.01
CA ASP A 281 -24.43 0.56 20.81
C ASP A 281 -25.88 0.08 20.69
N ASP A 282 -26.04 -1.16 20.23
CA ASP A 282 -27.24 -1.98 20.39
C ASP A 282 -28.47 -1.54 19.55
N VAL A 283 -28.42 -1.78 18.23
CA VAL A 283 -29.65 -2.07 17.47
C VAL A 283 -29.95 -3.54 17.69
N GLY A 284 -30.90 -3.80 18.60
CA GLY A 284 -31.26 -5.14 19.05
C GLY A 284 -31.52 -6.14 17.93
N SER A 285 -31.36 -7.41 18.29
CA SER A 285 -31.57 -8.64 17.51
C SER A 285 -32.89 -8.72 16.72
N GLY A 286 -32.96 -7.98 15.62
CA GLY A 286 -34.12 -7.92 14.72
C GLY A 286 -33.67 -7.82 13.27
N ASN A 287 -33.94 -8.90 12.51
CA ASN A 287 -33.66 -9.13 11.08
C ASN A 287 -32.20 -8.93 10.64
N SER A 288 -31.56 -10.04 10.23
CA SER A 288 -30.30 -10.01 9.50
C SER A 288 -30.46 -9.11 8.27
N ALA A 289 -29.72 -8.00 8.24
CA ALA A 289 -29.75 -7.07 7.12
C ALA A 289 -29.32 -7.80 5.84
N THR A 290 -29.94 -7.48 4.71
CA THR A 290 -29.61 -8.12 3.43
C THR A 290 -28.15 -7.84 3.06
N ALA A 291 -27.36 -8.90 2.85
CA ALA A 291 -25.96 -8.79 2.42
C ALA A 291 -25.89 -8.21 0.99
N VAL A 292 -24.93 -7.31 0.77
CA VAL A 292 -24.66 -6.63 -0.49
C VAL A 292 -23.40 -7.22 -1.10
N ASP A 293 -23.54 -7.88 -2.25
CA ASP A 293 -22.41 -8.50 -2.92
C ASP A 293 -21.70 -7.53 -3.88
N TYR A 294 -20.42 -7.75 -4.07
CA TYR A 294 -19.63 -6.98 -5.03
C TYR A 294 -18.48 -7.78 -5.63
N SER A 295 -18.07 -7.37 -6.82
CA SER A 295 -16.89 -7.91 -7.47
C SER A 295 -16.06 -6.82 -8.15
N ARG A 296 -14.75 -7.08 -8.23
CA ARG A 296 -13.78 -6.25 -8.95
C ARG A 296 -12.99 -7.13 -9.89
N THR A 297 -12.96 -6.76 -11.16
CA THR A 297 -12.13 -7.43 -12.17
C THR A 297 -11.23 -6.40 -12.80
N GLY A 298 -9.93 -6.66 -12.86
CA GLY A 298 -9.00 -5.72 -13.46
C GLY A 298 -7.91 -6.37 -14.31
N ILE A 299 -7.39 -5.57 -15.23
CA ILE A 299 -6.19 -5.87 -16.01
C ILE A 299 -5.17 -4.76 -15.79
N ASP A 300 -3.92 -5.14 -15.59
CA ASP A 300 -2.83 -4.21 -15.37
C ASP A 300 -1.62 -4.54 -16.24
N PHE A 301 -0.76 -3.56 -16.40
CA PHE A 301 0.46 -3.72 -17.15
C PHE A 301 1.58 -2.86 -16.59
N GLN A 302 2.81 -3.27 -16.90
CA GLN A 302 4.03 -2.50 -16.69
C GLN A 302 4.92 -2.59 -17.92
N VAL A 303 5.55 -1.49 -18.29
CA VAL A 303 6.59 -1.43 -19.33
C VAL A 303 7.84 -0.89 -18.66
N GLU A 304 8.93 -1.65 -18.76
CA GLU A 304 10.24 -1.28 -18.22
C GLU A 304 11.27 -1.41 -19.35
N GLN A 305 11.70 -0.28 -19.92
CA GLN A 305 12.67 -0.28 -21.01
C GLN A 305 13.69 0.85 -20.86
N GLY A 306 14.92 0.48 -20.49
CA GLY A 306 15.97 1.45 -20.19
C GLY A 306 15.53 2.36 -19.04
N ASN A 307 15.41 3.66 -19.33
CA ASN A 307 15.00 4.66 -18.35
C ASN A 307 13.49 4.93 -18.35
N LEU A 308 12.74 4.32 -19.27
CA LEU A 308 11.30 4.47 -19.38
C LEU A 308 10.59 3.45 -18.49
N TYR A 309 9.67 3.96 -17.68
CA TYR A 309 8.74 3.15 -16.93
C TYR A 309 7.31 3.64 -17.16
N ILE A 310 6.38 2.72 -17.45
CA ILE A 310 4.95 3.01 -17.56
C ILE A 310 4.20 1.90 -16.84
N GLN A 311 3.17 2.24 -16.05
CA GLN A 311 2.22 1.28 -15.53
C GLN A 311 0.79 1.78 -15.70
N GLY A 312 -0.16 0.85 -15.73
CA GLY A 312 -1.57 1.20 -15.73
C GLY A 312 -2.44 0.06 -15.23
N LEU A 313 -3.66 0.43 -14.85
CA LEU A 313 -4.70 -0.49 -14.41
C LEU A 313 -6.02 -0.02 -14.99
N TYR A 314 -6.77 -0.95 -15.54
CA TYR A 314 -8.18 -0.80 -15.83
C TYR A 314 -8.98 -1.77 -14.94
N LEU A 315 -10.00 -1.26 -14.27
CA LEU A 315 -10.83 -1.99 -13.32
C LEU A 315 -12.30 -1.84 -13.70
N LYS A 316 -13.03 -2.95 -13.71
CA LYS A 316 -14.48 -3.00 -13.69
C LYS A 316 -14.96 -3.40 -12.30
N ALA A 317 -15.97 -2.68 -11.83
CA ALA A 317 -16.67 -2.96 -10.60
C ALA A 317 -18.11 -3.35 -10.92
N LYS A 318 -18.61 -4.38 -10.24
CA LYS A 318 -20.02 -4.71 -10.20
C LYS A 318 -20.43 -4.74 -8.74
N ASP A 319 -21.48 -4.00 -8.40
CA ASP A 319 -21.99 -3.82 -7.05
C ASP A 319 -23.49 -4.11 -7.04
N ASP A 320 -23.97 -4.79 -6.02
CA ASP A 320 -25.39 -4.79 -5.72
C ASP A 320 -25.86 -3.41 -5.26
N VAL A 321 -27.10 -3.06 -5.60
CA VAL A 321 -27.75 -1.80 -5.22
C VAL A 321 -28.74 -2.08 -4.11
N TYR A 322 -28.37 -1.71 -2.90
CA TYR A 322 -29.22 -1.83 -1.71
C TYR A 322 -30.26 -0.70 -1.66
N ASP A 323 -31.54 -1.05 -1.51
CA ASP A 323 -32.61 -0.11 -1.20
C ASP A 323 -32.88 -0.10 0.31
N PRO A 324 -32.48 0.98 1.02
CA PRO A 324 -32.66 1.07 2.47
C PRO A 324 -34.11 1.28 2.90
N ALA A 325 -35.02 1.67 1.99
CA ALA A 325 -36.42 1.87 2.34
C ALA A 325 -37.17 0.54 2.54
N ASP A 326 -36.80 -0.48 1.76
CA ASP A 326 -37.45 -1.78 1.71
C ASP A 326 -36.55 -2.93 2.22
N ASP A 327 -35.30 -2.65 2.58
CA ASP A 327 -34.28 -3.62 3.04
C ASP A 327 -34.02 -4.76 2.04
N VAL A 328 -33.95 -4.42 0.75
CA VAL A 328 -33.80 -5.38 -0.36
C VAL A 328 -32.69 -4.96 -1.33
N ILE A 329 -32.10 -5.95 -2.03
CA ILE A 329 -31.31 -5.68 -3.23
C ILE A 329 -32.25 -5.35 -4.38
N SER A 330 -32.17 -4.11 -4.87
CA SER A 330 -33.01 -3.57 -5.94
C SER A 330 -32.46 -3.84 -7.35
N GLY A 331 -31.20 -4.25 -7.45
CA GLY A 331 -30.53 -4.56 -8.71
C GLY A 331 -29.01 -4.58 -8.58
N ASP A 332 -28.32 -4.48 -9.71
CA ASP A 332 -26.86 -4.34 -9.78
C ASP A 332 -26.45 -3.08 -10.58
N GLN A 333 -25.28 -2.54 -10.27
CA GLN A 333 -24.66 -1.44 -10.98
C GLN A 333 -23.23 -1.81 -11.39
N SER A 334 -22.89 -1.50 -12.65
CA SER A 334 -21.54 -1.66 -13.18
C SER A 334 -20.85 -0.32 -13.35
N ASN A 335 -19.61 -0.23 -12.87
CA ASN A 335 -18.76 0.95 -12.98
C ASN A 335 -17.37 0.55 -13.49
N ALA A 336 -16.58 1.53 -13.93
CA ALA A 336 -15.19 1.31 -14.30
C ALA A 336 -14.31 2.48 -13.89
N ALA A 337 -13.06 2.20 -13.58
CA ALA A 337 -12.03 3.17 -13.28
C ALA A 337 -10.71 2.74 -13.91
N TYR A 338 -9.86 3.70 -14.24
CA TYR A 338 -8.52 3.41 -14.76
C TYR A 338 -7.50 4.46 -14.34
N TYR A 339 -6.23 4.09 -14.41
CA TYR A 339 -5.14 5.05 -14.41
C TYR A 339 -4.01 4.56 -15.32
N ILE A 340 -3.23 5.52 -15.81
CA ILE A 340 -1.93 5.27 -16.45
C ILE A 340 -0.97 6.30 -15.86
N GLN A 341 0.22 5.85 -15.46
CA GLN A 341 1.29 6.73 -15.04
C GLN A 341 2.61 6.25 -15.64
N GLY A 342 3.53 7.19 -15.86
CA GLY A 342 4.85 6.87 -16.35
C GLY A 342 5.86 7.93 -15.95
N PHE A 343 7.12 7.53 -15.94
CA PHE A 343 8.25 8.39 -15.63
C PHE A 343 9.48 7.96 -16.44
N TYR A 344 10.38 8.92 -16.62
CA TYR A 344 11.67 8.74 -17.26
C TYR A 344 12.73 9.13 -16.23
N VAL A 345 13.66 8.23 -15.92
CA VAL A 345 14.64 8.38 -14.83
C VAL A 345 16.04 8.66 -15.34
#